data_AF-A0A3D5BZX1-F1
#
_entry.id   AF-A0A3D5BZX1-F1
#
_cell.length_a   1.000
_cell.length_b   1.000
_cell.length_c   1.000
_cell.angle_alpha   90.00
_cell.angle_beta   90.00
_cell.angle_gamma   90.00
#
_symmetry.space_group_name_H-M   'P 1'
#
loop_
_entity.id
_entity.type
_entity.pdbx_description
1 polymer ?
#
loop_
_entity_poly.entity_id
_entity_poly.type
_entity_poly.pdbx_seq_one_letter_code
_entity_poly.pdbx_strand_id
1 'polypeptide(L)'
;MFLQLRPFIQSFIFLFGLELIAFRSEWVMLIVIFMLFTSAYAGREIGGRWFFSILPVFFTLSSVALLYLITLGYEQQIFILLSVGMYYISLLGAYRLGLYSADKTARGMNMSAMAATIFFAYAAIYGMYLNFLVPLYYLMLIYCLVTLLVSCQYFFIIKSDDKRQVWVYSLLLSLVMAELIWVMNFWPFGYLTTGVIALILYYVLWDLTQSYFLNLLSKKRVIANMIFFSVMIVLVLLSTKWLPII
;
A
#
# COMPACT_ATOMS: atom_id res chain seq x y z
N MET A 1 -12.80 -5.80 -22.24
CA MET A 1 -13.96 -6.15 -21.37
C MET A 1 -13.64 -5.67 -19.95
N PHE A 2 -13.78 -4.35 -19.71
CA PHE A 2 -13.21 -3.67 -18.52
C PHE A 2 -14.18 -3.55 -17.34
N LEU A 3 -15.46 -3.84 -17.52
CA LEU A 3 -16.48 -3.76 -16.48
C LEU A 3 -16.93 -5.18 -16.13
N GLN A 4 -16.45 -5.67 -14.99
CA GLN A 4 -16.93 -6.90 -14.37
C GLN A 4 -17.86 -6.52 -13.23
N LEU A 5 -19.05 -7.13 -13.19
CA LEU A 5 -20.10 -6.75 -12.25
C LEU A 5 -19.67 -6.95 -10.79
N ARG A 6 -18.93 -8.04 -10.49
CA ARG A 6 -18.55 -8.38 -9.10
C ARG A 6 -17.54 -7.41 -8.48
N PRO A 7 -16.36 -7.13 -9.09
CA PRO A 7 -15.45 -6.09 -8.57
C PRO A 7 -16.12 -4.72 -8.46
N PHE A 8 -17.00 -4.38 -9.41
CA PHE A 8 -17.73 -3.13 -9.41
C PHE A 8 -18.64 -2.99 -8.19
N ILE A 9 -19.49 -3.98 -7.91
CA ILE A 9 -20.37 -3.97 -6.73
C ILE A 9 -19.56 -3.83 -5.43
N GLN A 10 -18.45 -4.55 -5.31
CA GLN A 10 -17.59 -4.47 -4.12
C GLN A 10 -16.93 -3.10 -3.96
N SER A 11 -16.55 -2.45 -5.06
CA SER A 11 -16.06 -1.06 -5.02
C SER A 11 -17.15 -0.06 -4.60
N PHE A 12 -18.41 -0.30 -4.93
CA PHE A 12 -19.52 0.50 -4.41
C PHE A 12 -19.71 0.31 -2.91
N ILE A 13 -19.66 -0.92 -2.40
CA ILE A 13 -19.71 -1.19 -0.95
C ILE A 13 -18.56 -0.45 -0.25
N PHE A 14 -17.37 -0.46 -0.83
CA PHE A 14 -16.22 0.27 -0.31
C PHE A 14 -16.42 1.79 -0.32
N LEU A 15 -16.94 2.36 -1.42
CA LEU A 15 -17.32 3.78 -1.52
C LEU A 15 -18.30 4.15 -0.40
N PHE A 16 -19.42 3.43 -0.28
CA PHE A 16 -20.42 3.69 0.75
C PHE A 16 -19.85 3.58 2.16
N GLY A 17 -18.95 2.63 2.41
CA GLY A 17 -18.26 2.50 3.68
C GLY A 17 -17.41 3.73 4.03
N LEU A 18 -16.61 4.24 3.08
CA LEU A 18 -15.81 5.44 3.28
C LEU A 18 -16.67 6.70 3.45
N GLU A 19 -17.74 6.86 2.67
CA GLU A 19 -18.68 7.97 2.81
C GLU A 19 -19.38 7.94 4.18
N LEU A 20 -19.84 6.77 4.63
CA LEU A 20 -20.45 6.62 5.95
C LEU A 20 -19.46 6.98 7.07
N ILE A 21 -18.19 6.62 6.94
CA ILE A 21 -17.15 7.03 7.90
C ILE A 21 -16.97 8.55 7.89
N ALA A 22 -16.97 9.19 6.71
CA ALA A 22 -16.81 10.64 6.58
C ALA A 22 -18.00 11.41 7.20
N PHE A 23 -19.22 10.91 7.08
CA PHE A 23 -20.43 11.58 7.61
C PHE A 23 -20.81 11.16 9.04
N ARG A 24 -20.47 9.94 9.47
CA ARG A 24 -20.92 9.34 10.75
C ARG A 24 -19.75 8.70 11.50
N SER A 25 -18.92 9.54 12.11
CA SER A 25 -17.73 9.11 12.87
C SER A 25 -18.04 8.22 14.08
N GLU A 26 -19.25 8.26 14.63
CA GLU A 26 -19.66 7.45 15.78
C GLU A 26 -19.64 5.93 15.50
N TRP A 27 -19.89 5.53 14.24
CA TRP A 27 -20.05 4.13 13.85
C TRP A 27 -18.79 3.53 13.20
N VAL A 28 -17.67 4.25 13.26
CA VAL A 28 -16.44 3.92 12.53
C VAL A 28 -15.98 2.50 12.78
N MET A 29 -15.90 2.06 14.05
CA MET A 29 -15.43 0.71 14.36
C MET A 29 -16.28 -0.38 13.72
N LEU A 30 -17.62 -0.22 13.74
CA LEU A 30 -18.54 -1.17 13.13
C LEU A 30 -18.40 -1.17 11.60
N ILE A 31 -18.33 0.02 10.99
CA ILE A 31 -18.18 0.16 9.54
C ILE A 31 -16.85 -0.44 9.08
N VAL A 32 -15.75 -0.18 9.80
CA VAL A 32 -14.43 -0.75 9.50
C VAL A 32 -14.46 -2.27 9.60
N ILE A 33 -15.02 -2.83 10.67
CA ILE A 33 -15.13 -4.29 10.81
C ILE A 33 -15.92 -4.88 9.64
N PHE A 34 -17.07 -4.29 9.30
CA PHE A 34 -17.87 -4.71 8.16
C PHE A 34 -17.08 -4.63 6.84
N MET A 35 -16.41 -3.50 6.58
CA MET A 35 -15.59 -3.30 5.39
C MET A 35 -14.47 -4.33 5.31
N LEU A 36 -13.74 -4.60 6.40
CA LEU A 36 -12.67 -5.60 6.42
C LEU A 36 -13.19 -7.01 6.10
N PHE A 37 -14.36 -7.40 6.64
CA PHE A 37 -14.99 -8.67 6.29
C PHE A 37 -15.37 -8.71 4.81
N THR A 38 -15.99 -7.66 4.27
CA THR A 38 -16.36 -7.60 2.85
C THR A 38 -15.13 -7.62 1.94
N SER A 39 -14.06 -6.92 2.28
CA SER A 39 -12.79 -6.91 1.53
C SER A 39 -12.10 -8.27 1.56
N ALA A 40 -12.10 -8.94 2.72
CA ALA A 40 -11.54 -10.27 2.86
C ALA A 40 -12.32 -11.31 2.04
N TYR A 41 -13.65 -11.24 2.11
CA TYR A 41 -14.56 -12.10 1.35
C TYR A 41 -14.43 -11.86 -0.16
N ALA A 42 -14.46 -10.60 -0.58
CA ALA A 42 -14.31 -10.19 -1.98
C ALA A 42 -12.98 -10.69 -2.57
N GLY A 43 -11.86 -10.49 -1.87
CA GLY A 43 -10.56 -10.97 -2.34
C GLY A 43 -10.50 -12.49 -2.51
N ARG A 44 -11.16 -13.25 -1.62
CA ARG A 44 -11.23 -14.71 -1.68
C ARG A 44 -12.11 -15.18 -2.84
N GLU A 45 -13.33 -14.65 -2.92
CA GLU A 45 -14.31 -15.08 -3.92
C GLU A 45 -13.86 -14.69 -5.34
N ILE A 46 -13.34 -13.47 -5.51
CA ILE A 46 -12.95 -12.94 -6.82
C ILE A 46 -11.60 -13.51 -7.27
N GLY A 47 -10.61 -13.60 -6.38
CA GLY A 47 -9.29 -14.14 -6.71
C GLY A 47 -9.19 -15.67 -6.63
N GLY A 48 -10.21 -16.35 -6.11
CA GLY A 48 -10.26 -17.80 -5.93
C GLY A 48 -9.38 -18.37 -4.80
N ARG A 49 -8.55 -17.55 -4.16
CA ARG A 49 -7.65 -17.94 -3.06
C ARG A 49 -7.63 -16.86 -1.98
N TRP A 50 -7.57 -17.26 -0.71
CA TRP A 50 -7.44 -16.35 0.44
C TRP A 50 -6.25 -15.40 0.36
N PHE A 51 -5.22 -15.82 -0.36
CA PHE A 51 -4.03 -15.03 -0.59
C PHE A 51 -4.30 -13.70 -1.31
N PHE A 52 -5.30 -13.66 -2.20
CA PHE A 52 -5.69 -12.43 -2.87
C PHE A 52 -6.46 -11.46 -1.97
N SER A 53 -6.90 -11.89 -0.78
CA SER A 53 -7.57 -11.04 0.21
C SER A 53 -6.63 -10.11 0.96
N ILE A 54 -5.33 -10.42 1.03
CA ILE A 54 -4.37 -9.62 1.80
C ILE A 54 -4.39 -8.17 1.30
N LEU A 55 -4.23 -7.94 -0.01
CA LEU A 55 -4.12 -6.59 -0.56
C LEU A 55 -5.41 -5.76 -0.37
N PRO A 56 -6.62 -6.23 -0.73
CA PRO A 56 -7.86 -5.49 -0.47
C PRO A 56 -8.06 -5.16 1.01
N VAL A 57 -7.75 -6.08 1.92
CA VAL A 57 -7.87 -5.85 3.37
C VAL A 57 -6.93 -4.74 3.85
N PHE A 58 -5.64 -4.82 3.49
CA PHE A 58 -4.67 -3.79 3.86
C PHE A 58 -4.96 -2.46 3.18
N PHE A 59 -5.43 -2.47 1.93
CA PHE A 59 -5.87 -1.28 1.24
C PHE A 59 -7.01 -0.61 2.00
N THR A 60 -8.06 -1.36 2.36
CA THR A 60 -9.19 -0.85 3.14
C THR A 60 -8.74 -0.24 4.47
N LEU A 61 -7.89 -0.95 5.23
CA LEU A 61 -7.39 -0.46 6.51
C LEU A 61 -6.58 0.83 6.33
N SER A 62 -5.68 0.86 5.34
CA SER A 62 -4.85 2.02 5.04
C SER A 62 -5.64 3.23 4.55
N SER A 63 -6.68 3.02 3.74
CA SER A 63 -7.54 4.09 3.24
C SER A 63 -8.35 4.72 4.37
N VAL A 64 -8.93 3.93 5.26
CA VAL A 64 -9.66 4.45 6.43
C VAL A 64 -8.72 5.22 7.35
N ALA A 65 -7.54 4.66 7.62
CA ALA A 65 -6.55 5.28 8.48
C ALA A 65 -6.08 6.65 7.94
N LEU A 66 -5.85 6.76 6.63
CA LEU A 66 -5.46 8.02 6.00
C LEU A 66 -6.63 9.00 5.90
N LEU A 67 -7.86 8.54 5.64
CA LEU A 67 -9.05 9.39 5.59
C LEU A 67 -9.23 10.21 6.89
N TYR A 68 -8.91 9.60 8.04
CA TYR A 68 -8.98 10.24 9.35
C TYR A 68 -8.01 11.41 9.54
N LEU A 69 -6.92 11.46 8.76
CA LEU A 69 -5.93 12.54 8.81
C LEU A 69 -6.28 13.70 7.88
N ILE A 70 -7.26 13.52 6.98
CA ILE A 70 -7.70 14.55 6.04
C ILE A 70 -8.83 15.35 6.69
N THR A 71 -8.61 16.64 6.92
CA THR A 71 -9.56 17.50 7.65
C THR A 71 -10.54 18.23 6.74
N LEU A 72 -10.16 18.50 5.49
CA LEU A 72 -10.95 19.31 4.56
C LEU A 72 -11.94 18.42 3.79
N GLY A 73 -13.23 18.74 3.85
CA GLY A 73 -14.28 17.91 3.26
C GLY A 73 -14.12 17.66 1.76
N TYR A 74 -13.68 18.66 0.99
CA TYR A 74 -13.44 18.46 -0.45
C TYR A 74 -12.23 17.56 -0.72
N GLU A 75 -11.19 17.60 0.11
CA GLU A 75 -10.02 16.72 0.00
C GLU A 75 -10.39 15.28 0.36
N GLN A 76 -11.24 15.09 1.36
CA GLN A 76 -11.80 13.77 1.71
C GLN A 76 -12.53 13.17 0.52
N GLN A 77 -13.39 13.93 -0.16
CA GLN A 77 -14.16 13.45 -1.31
C GLN A 77 -13.26 13.08 -2.50
N ILE A 78 -12.25 13.89 -2.80
CA ILE A 78 -11.23 13.56 -3.82
C ILE A 78 -10.50 12.27 -3.44
N PHE A 79 -10.09 12.15 -2.18
CA PHE A 79 -9.41 10.96 -1.67
C PHE A 79 -10.28 9.70 -1.74
N ILE A 80 -11.57 9.80 -1.39
CA ILE A 80 -12.52 8.68 -1.48
C ILE A 80 -12.65 8.22 -2.93
N LEU A 81 -12.85 9.14 -3.87
CA LEU A 81 -12.94 8.82 -5.30
C LEU A 81 -11.69 8.09 -5.81
N LEU A 82 -10.50 8.62 -5.49
CA LEU A 82 -9.23 8.00 -5.86
C LEU A 82 -9.05 6.62 -5.21
N SER A 83 -9.40 6.49 -3.94
CA SER A 83 -9.32 5.23 -3.19
C SER A 83 -10.22 4.16 -3.78
N VAL A 84 -11.45 4.52 -4.18
CA VAL A 84 -12.40 3.59 -4.81
C VAL A 84 -11.87 3.12 -6.17
N GLY A 85 -11.28 4.02 -6.96
CA GLY A 85 -10.62 3.66 -8.23
C GLY A 85 -9.49 2.66 -8.03
N MET A 86 -8.61 2.90 -7.06
CA MET A 86 -7.50 1.99 -6.74
C MET A 86 -7.98 0.66 -6.14
N TYR A 87 -9.03 0.67 -5.31
CA TYR A 87 -9.64 -0.54 -4.77
C TYR A 87 -10.27 -1.40 -5.89
N TYR A 88 -10.94 -0.77 -6.85
CA TYR A 88 -11.45 -1.45 -8.05
C TYR A 88 -10.33 -2.10 -8.86
N ILE A 89 -9.24 -1.38 -9.09
CA ILE A 89 -8.05 -1.90 -9.79
C ILE A 89 -7.45 -3.10 -9.04
N SER A 90 -7.41 -3.05 -7.70
CA SER A 90 -6.97 -4.17 -6.86
C SER A 90 -7.81 -5.43 -7.09
N LEU A 91 -9.14 -5.31 -7.01
CA LEU A 91 -10.05 -6.45 -7.19
C LEU A 91 -10.06 -6.97 -8.62
N LEU A 92 -9.96 -6.09 -9.62
CA LEU A 92 -9.89 -6.49 -11.03
C LEU A 92 -8.55 -7.18 -11.35
N GLY A 93 -7.46 -6.71 -10.74
CA GLY A 93 -6.16 -7.38 -10.77
C GLY A 93 -6.23 -8.79 -10.18
N ALA A 94 -6.81 -8.92 -8.99
CA ALA A 94 -7.01 -10.21 -8.33
C ALA A 94 -7.88 -11.17 -9.16
N TYR A 95 -8.98 -10.68 -9.74
CA TYR A 95 -9.85 -11.46 -10.63
C TYR A 95 -9.09 -12.07 -11.80
N ARG A 96 -8.35 -11.23 -12.54
CA ARG A 96 -7.62 -11.65 -13.73
C ARG A 96 -6.47 -12.59 -13.40
N LEU A 97 -5.76 -12.34 -12.30
CA LEU A 97 -4.69 -13.23 -11.81
C LEU A 97 -5.21 -14.57 -11.30
N GLY A 98 -6.44 -14.61 -10.76
CA GLY A 98 -7.12 -15.84 -10.38
C GLY A 98 -7.44 -16.74 -11.59
N LEU A 99 -7.79 -16.14 -12.73
CA LEU A 99 -8.03 -16.85 -13.99
C LEU A 99 -6.73 -17.23 -14.72
N TYR A 100 -5.78 -16.30 -14.81
CA TYR A 100 -4.52 -16.50 -15.52
C TYR A 100 -3.36 -15.78 -14.82
N SER A 101 -2.47 -16.57 -14.21
CA SER A 101 -1.36 -16.09 -13.39
C SER A 101 -0.26 -15.35 -14.18
N ALA A 102 -0.17 -15.56 -15.48
CA ALA A 102 0.81 -14.92 -16.36
C ALA A 102 0.29 -13.65 -17.07
N ASP A 103 -0.88 -13.14 -16.69
CA ASP A 103 -1.41 -11.87 -17.21
C ASP A 103 -0.56 -10.68 -16.75
N LYS A 104 0.24 -10.11 -17.66
CA LYS A 104 1.12 -8.97 -17.37
C LYS A 104 0.34 -7.71 -17.00
N THR A 105 -0.83 -7.47 -17.59
CA THR A 105 -1.66 -6.30 -17.27
C THR A 105 -2.22 -6.41 -15.86
N ALA A 106 -2.68 -7.60 -15.48
CA ALA A 106 -3.20 -7.84 -14.13
C ALA A 106 -2.10 -7.74 -13.06
N ARG A 107 -0.87 -8.16 -13.38
CA ARG A 107 0.31 -7.92 -12.51
C ARG A 107 0.61 -6.42 -12.33
N GLY A 108 0.47 -5.63 -13.39
CA GLY A 108 0.60 -4.17 -13.33
C GLY A 108 -0.50 -3.53 -12.47
N MET A 109 -1.75 -3.96 -12.62
CA MET A 109 -2.87 -3.50 -11.78
C MET A 109 -2.62 -3.80 -10.29
N ASN A 110 -2.20 -5.03 -9.98
CA ASN A 110 -1.88 -5.43 -8.61
C ASN A 110 -0.70 -4.64 -8.04
N MET A 111 0.32 -4.35 -8.86
CA MET A 111 1.47 -3.51 -8.49
C MET A 111 1.05 -2.07 -8.17
N SER A 112 0.18 -1.46 -8.99
CA SER A 112 -0.33 -0.11 -8.72
C SER A 112 -1.14 -0.06 -7.43
N ALA A 113 -2.02 -1.05 -7.20
CA ALA A 113 -2.79 -1.16 -5.96
C ALA A 113 -1.90 -1.39 -4.73
N MET A 114 -0.84 -2.20 -4.88
CA MET A 114 0.19 -2.41 -3.86
C MET A 114 0.94 -1.13 -3.51
N ALA A 115 1.40 -0.38 -4.50
CA ALA A 115 2.07 0.91 -4.28
C ALA A 115 1.14 1.90 -3.55
N ALA A 116 -0.13 1.98 -3.95
CA ALA A 116 -1.11 2.83 -3.26
C ALA A 116 -1.37 2.37 -1.82
N THR A 117 -1.49 1.06 -1.58
CA THR A 117 -1.65 0.49 -0.22
C THR A 117 -0.48 0.85 0.67
N ILE A 118 0.74 0.68 0.18
CA ILE A 118 1.97 0.98 0.93
C ILE A 118 2.06 2.47 1.22
N PHE A 119 1.78 3.32 0.24
CA PHE A 119 1.75 4.76 0.42
C PHE A 119 0.74 5.18 1.49
N PHE A 120 -0.52 4.72 1.36
CA PHE A 120 -1.57 5.05 2.32
C PHE A 120 -1.24 4.55 3.71
N ALA A 121 -0.70 3.33 3.83
CA ALA A 121 -0.33 2.77 5.12
C ALA A 121 0.81 3.58 5.76
N TYR A 122 1.90 3.83 5.03
CA TYR A 122 3.03 4.59 5.58
C TYR A 122 2.62 6.01 5.98
N ALA A 123 1.91 6.73 5.11
CA ALA A 123 1.41 8.06 5.42
C ALA A 123 0.48 8.05 6.65
N ALA A 124 -0.46 7.09 6.72
CA ALA A 124 -1.40 7.01 7.82
C ALA A 124 -0.74 6.65 9.15
N ILE A 125 0.12 5.63 9.17
CA ILE A 125 0.78 5.17 10.39
C ILE A 125 1.74 6.24 10.92
N TYR A 126 2.52 6.89 10.04
CA TYR A 126 3.38 8.00 10.46
C TYR A 126 2.57 9.21 10.94
N GLY A 127 1.44 9.49 10.30
CA GLY A 127 0.52 10.54 10.75
C GLY A 127 -0.07 10.25 12.13
N MET A 128 -0.50 9.01 12.38
CA MET A 128 -0.94 8.60 13.72
C MET A 128 0.18 8.70 14.75
N TYR A 129 1.40 8.29 14.39
CA TYR A 129 2.57 8.42 15.25
C TYR A 129 2.81 9.88 15.69
N LEU A 130 2.78 10.82 14.74
CA LEU A 130 2.95 12.25 15.04
C LEU A 130 1.82 12.84 15.89
N ASN A 131 0.57 12.41 15.68
CA ASN A 131 -0.59 13.00 16.36
C ASN A 131 -0.91 12.38 17.73
N PHE A 132 -0.56 11.11 17.96
CA PHE A 132 -0.96 10.36 19.16
C PHE A 132 0.22 9.97 20.07
N LEU A 133 1.43 10.49 19.83
CA LEU A 133 2.63 10.22 20.63
C LEU A 133 2.88 8.70 20.82
N VAL A 134 2.64 7.94 19.75
CA VAL A 134 2.79 6.49 19.79
C VAL A 134 4.28 6.14 19.95
N PRO A 135 4.66 5.18 20.80
CA PRO A 135 6.05 4.75 20.89
C PRO A 135 6.64 4.28 19.55
N LEU A 136 7.89 4.67 19.29
CA LEU A 136 8.58 4.41 18.02
C LEU A 136 8.64 2.93 17.62
N TYR A 137 8.75 2.02 18.59
CA TYR A 137 8.80 0.58 18.31
C TYR A 137 7.48 0.05 17.72
N TYR A 138 6.33 0.65 18.03
CA TYR A 138 5.06 0.30 17.37
C TYR A 138 5.04 0.77 15.92
N LEU A 139 5.55 1.98 15.63
CA LEU A 139 5.69 2.48 14.26
C LEU A 139 6.53 1.51 13.42
N MET A 140 7.70 1.11 13.93
CA MET A 140 8.58 0.16 13.26
C MET A 140 7.92 -1.20 13.02
N LEU A 141 7.22 -1.72 14.04
CA LEU A 141 6.54 -3.03 13.96
C LEU A 141 5.42 -3.02 12.91
N ILE A 142 4.57 -1.99 12.91
CA ILE A 142 3.46 -1.89 11.96
C ILE A 142 3.99 -1.70 10.53
N TYR A 143 5.02 -0.87 10.34
CA TYR A 143 5.71 -0.75 9.05
C TYR A 143 6.20 -2.12 8.58
N CYS A 144 6.95 -2.83 9.43
CA CYS A 144 7.46 -4.17 9.12
C CYS A 144 6.32 -5.12 8.73
N LEU A 145 5.24 -5.16 9.50
CA LEU A 145 4.10 -6.07 9.25
C LEU A 145 3.40 -5.76 7.92
N VAL A 146 3.11 -4.48 7.64
CA VAL A 146 2.46 -4.07 6.39
C VAL A 146 3.37 -4.38 5.20
N THR A 147 4.65 -3.98 5.27
CA THR A 147 5.63 -4.27 4.21
C THR A 147 5.73 -5.77 3.97
N LEU A 148 5.82 -6.58 5.03
CA LEU A 148 5.96 -8.02 4.95
C LEU A 148 4.77 -8.63 4.22
N LEU A 149 3.55 -8.39 4.69
CA LEU A 149 2.36 -9.06 4.17
C LEU A 149 2.01 -8.62 2.75
N VAL A 150 2.11 -7.32 2.45
CA VAL A 150 1.82 -6.79 1.11
C VAL A 150 2.87 -7.23 0.09
N SER A 151 4.16 -7.20 0.46
CA SER A 151 5.24 -7.67 -0.44
C SER A 151 5.20 -9.17 -0.64
N CYS A 152 4.92 -9.93 0.42
CA CYS A 152 4.70 -11.37 0.36
C CYS A 152 3.56 -11.69 -0.59
N GLN A 153 2.45 -10.94 -0.49
CA GLN A 153 1.31 -11.08 -1.40
C GLN A 153 1.75 -11.00 -2.88
N TYR A 154 2.54 -9.97 -3.20
CA TYR A 154 2.97 -9.74 -4.56
C TYR A 154 4.01 -10.75 -5.06
N PHE A 155 4.97 -11.13 -4.23
CA PHE A 155 6.07 -12.00 -4.66
C PHE A 155 5.64 -13.44 -4.93
N PHE A 156 4.65 -13.98 -4.22
CA PHE A 156 4.09 -15.29 -4.59
C PHE A 156 3.35 -15.28 -5.93
N ILE A 157 2.83 -14.14 -6.38
CA ILE A 157 2.22 -14.01 -7.72
C ILE A 157 3.30 -14.11 -8.81
N ILE A 158 4.50 -13.59 -8.53
CA ILE A 158 5.62 -13.63 -9.48
C ILE A 158 6.30 -14.99 -9.46
N LYS A 159 6.63 -15.49 -8.27
CA LYS A 159 7.45 -16.68 -8.07
C LYS A 159 6.70 -17.66 -7.17
N SER A 160 5.83 -18.47 -7.78
CA SER A 160 5.04 -19.49 -7.09
C SER A 160 5.85 -20.70 -6.63
N ASP A 161 6.99 -20.95 -7.28
CA ASP A 161 7.68 -22.24 -7.21
C ASP A 161 8.57 -22.36 -5.96
N ASP A 162 9.17 -21.26 -5.51
CA ASP A 162 10.04 -21.24 -4.33
C ASP A 162 9.49 -20.36 -3.20
N LYS A 163 8.64 -20.98 -2.38
CA LYS A 163 7.99 -20.31 -1.25
C LYS A 163 8.99 -19.81 -0.21
N ARG A 164 10.09 -20.54 0.02
CA ARG A 164 11.09 -20.18 1.03
C ARG A 164 11.79 -18.90 0.62
N GLN A 165 12.18 -18.82 -0.65
CA GLN A 165 12.81 -17.63 -1.18
C GLN A 165 11.87 -16.42 -1.11
N VAL A 166 10.60 -16.56 -1.49
CA VAL A 166 9.60 -15.47 -1.36
C VAL A 166 9.54 -14.95 0.08
N TRP A 167 9.39 -15.83 1.07
CA TRP A 167 9.33 -15.44 2.48
C TRP A 167 10.59 -14.71 2.96
N VAL A 168 11.78 -15.24 2.63
CA VAL A 168 13.05 -14.64 3.05
C VAL A 168 13.22 -13.24 2.47
N TYR A 169 12.93 -13.04 1.19
CA TYR A 169 13.06 -11.73 0.57
C TYR A 169 11.99 -10.74 1.05
N SER A 170 10.75 -11.20 1.30
CA SER A 170 9.71 -10.36 1.91
C SER A 170 10.10 -9.91 3.33
N LEU A 171 10.67 -10.82 4.13
CA LEU A 171 11.14 -10.52 5.48
C LEU A 171 12.34 -9.58 5.47
N LEU A 172 13.30 -9.80 4.57
CA LEU A 172 14.44 -8.90 4.43
C LEU A 172 13.98 -7.50 4.02
N LEU A 173 13.07 -7.41 3.05
CA LEU A 173 12.49 -6.14 2.62
C LEU A 173 11.77 -5.42 3.76
N SER A 174 10.98 -6.15 4.57
CA SER A 174 10.26 -5.54 5.71
C SER A 174 11.19 -5.06 6.82
N LEU A 175 12.25 -5.81 7.12
CA LEU A 175 13.27 -5.41 8.10
C LEU A 175 14.02 -4.16 7.64
N VAL A 176 14.44 -4.11 6.38
CA VAL A 176 15.09 -2.91 5.82
C VAL A 176 14.16 -1.69 5.89
N MET A 177 12.87 -1.86 5.57
CA MET A 177 11.90 -0.77 5.70
C MET A 177 11.69 -0.32 7.16
N ALA A 178 11.75 -1.24 8.13
CA ALA A 178 11.66 -0.92 9.56
C ALA A 178 12.87 -0.08 10.04
N GLU A 179 14.07 -0.41 9.57
CA GLU A 179 15.28 0.38 9.86
C GLU A 179 15.25 1.75 9.17
N LEU A 180 14.74 1.82 7.93
CA LEU A 180 14.60 3.08 7.21
C LEU A 180 13.65 4.04 7.92
N ILE A 181 12.50 3.55 8.43
CA ILE A 181 11.56 4.42 9.16
C ILE A 181 12.14 4.89 10.49
N TRP A 182 12.97 4.07 11.15
CA TRP A 182 13.69 4.48 12.34
C TRP A 182 14.61 5.68 12.08
N VAL A 183 15.35 5.67 10.97
CA VAL A 183 16.19 6.80 10.55
C VAL A 183 15.35 8.01 10.13
N MET A 184 14.28 7.79 9.36
CA MET A 184 13.40 8.87 8.88
C MET A 184 12.65 9.58 10.01
N ASN A 185 12.42 8.92 11.14
CA ASN A 185 11.77 9.53 12.29
C ASN A 185 12.49 10.79 12.81
N PHE A 186 13.80 10.89 12.59
CA PHE A 186 14.58 12.06 12.97
C PHE A 186 14.45 13.23 11.97
N TRP A 187 13.66 13.07 10.91
CA TRP A 187 13.53 14.09 9.88
C TRP A 187 12.38 15.08 10.20
N PRO A 188 12.58 16.39 9.94
CA PRO A 188 11.61 17.47 10.21
C PRO A 188 10.45 17.54 9.20
N PHE A 189 9.85 16.40 8.83
CA PHE A 189 8.84 16.33 7.77
C PHE A 189 7.50 15.76 8.24
N GLY A 190 6.44 16.25 7.61
CA GLY A 190 5.09 15.76 7.81
C GLY A 190 4.85 14.38 7.21
N TYR A 191 3.74 13.77 7.59
CA TYR A 191 3.41 12.38 7.26
C TYR A 191 3.25 12.08 5.77
N LEU A 192 2.76 13.04 4.97
CA LEU A 192 2.67 12.86 3.51
C LEU A 192 4.05 12.80 2.88
N THR A 193 4.96 13.72 3.22
CA THR A 193 6.33 13.75 2.70
C THR A 193 7.08 12.49 3.10
N THR A 194 7.06 12.12 4.38
CA THR A 194 7.70 10.90 4.86
C THR A 194 7.09 9.66 4.21
N GLY A 195 5.77 9.61 4.02
CA GLY A 195 5.08 8.53 3.33
C GLY A 195 5.51 8.37 1.86
N VAL A 196 5.65 9.47 1.11
CA VAL A 196 6.14 9.45 -0.28
C VAL A 196 7.59 8.99 -0.34
N ILE A 197 8.47 9.49 0.53
CA ILE A 197 9.88 9.11 0.53
C ILE A 197 10.01 7.63 0.91
N ALA A 198 9.27 7.16 1.92
CA ALA A 198 9.23 5.75 2.30
C ALA A 198 8.69 4.86 1.15
N LEU A 199 7.69 5.32 0.39
CA LEU A 199 7.20 4.63 -0.81
C LEU A 199 8.30 4.54 -1.87
N ILE A 200 9.04 5.63 -2.13
CA ILE A 200 10.12 5.64 -3.11
C ILE A 200 11.20 4.61 -2.73
N LEU A 201 11.66 4.63 -1.48
CA LEU A 201 12.66 3.67 -1.01
C LEU A 201 12.14 2.23 -1.06
N TYR A 202 10.89 2.02 -0.65
CA TYR A 202 10.22 0.74 -0.78
C TYR A 202 10.23 0.24 -2.22
N TYR A 203 9.83 1.10 -3.16
CA TYR A 203 9.74 0.77 -4.58
C TYR A 203 11.12 0.39 -5.15
N VAL A 204 12.19 1.09 -4.78
CA VAL A 204 13.57 0.74 -5.17
C VAL A 204 13.90 -0.69 -4.77
N LEU A 205 13.71 -1.02 -3.49
CA LEU A 205 14.06 -2.34 -2.95
C LEU A 205 13.16 -3.45 -3.51
N TRP A 206 11.89 -3.13 -3.68
CA TRP A 206 10.92 -4.04 -4.28
C TRP A 206 11.20 -4.30 -5.77
N ASP A 207 11.58 -3.29 -6.57
CA ASP A 207 11.92 -3.45 -7.99
C ASP A 207 13.18 -4.29 -8.18
N LEU A 208 14.17 -4.13 -7.29
CA LEU A 208 15.37 -4.99 -7.25
C LEU A 208 14.98 -6.45 -7.00
N THR A 209 14.14 -6.69 -6.00
CA THR A 209 13.69 -8.03 -5.63
C THR A 209 12.85 -8.67 -6.74
N GLN A 210 11.91 -7.93 -7.31
CA GLN A 210 11.11 -8.38 -8.45
C GLN A 210 12.00 -8.69 -9.67
N SER A 211 12.94 -7.80 -10.00
CA SER A 211 13.83 -7.98 -11.14
C SER A 211 14.71 -9.21 -10.98
N TYR A 212 15.16 -9.48 -9.76
CA TYR A 212 15.87 -10.70 -9.42
C TYR A 212 15.00 -11.94 -9.63
N PHE A 213 13.75 -11.95 -9.14
CA PHE A 213 12.83 -13.09 -9.36
C PHE A 213 12.45 -13.33 -10.81
N LEU A 214 12.40 -12.27 -11.63
CA LEU A 214 12.10 -12.36 -13.05
C LEU A 214 13.34 -12.63 -13.92
N ASN A 215 14.54 -12.76 -13.34
CA ASN A 215 15.81 -12.85 -14.06
C ASN A 215 16.04 -11.67 -15.05
N LEU A 216 15.51 -10.50 -14.71
CA LEU A 216 15.63 -9.25 -15.49
C LEU A 216 16.63 -8.27 -14.84
N LEU A 217 17.40 -8.74 -13.85
CA LEU A 217 18.33 -7.90 -13.12
C LEU A 217 19.52 -7.52 -14.01
N SER A 218 19.66 -6.22 -14.25
CA SER A 218 20.77 -5.68 -15.03
C SER A 218 21.40 -4.49 -14.30
N LYS A 219 22.74 -4.42 -14.29
CA LYS A 219 23.48 -3.32 -13.65
C LYS A 219 23.04 -1.95 -14.17
N LYS A 220 22.75 -1.85 -15.47
CA LYS A 220 22.25 -0.62 -16.10
C LYS A 220 20.91 -0.17 -15.52
N ARG A 221 19.95 -1.08 -15.35
CA ARG A 221 18.63 -0.80 -14.75
C ARG A 221 18.78 -0.36 -13.29
N VAL A 222 19.61 -1.05 -12.51
CA VAL A 222 19.84 -0.70 -11.10
C VAL A 222 20.37 0.73 -10.98
N ILE A 223 21.41 1.08 -11.75
CA ILE A 223 22.00 2.42 -11.70
C ILE A 223 20.98 3.49 -12.14
N ALA A 224 20.25 3.24 -13.24
CA ALA A 224 19.25 4.18 -13.74
C ALA A 224 18.15 4.43 -12.70
N ASN A 225 17.65 3.37 -12.05
CA ASN A 225 16.64 3.47 -11.00
C ASN A 225 17.18 4.23 -9.79
N MET A 226 18.38 3.92 -9.31
CA MET A 226 18.99 4.62 -8.16
C MET A 226 19.12 6.12 -8.42
N ILE A 227 19.55 6.53 -9.62
CA ILE A 227 19.65 7.95 -9.99
C ILE A 227 18.26 8.59 -10.04
N PHE A 228 17.31 7.96 -10.75
CA PHE A 228 15.95 8.48 -10.91
C PHE A 228 15.25 8.67 -9.56
N PHE A 229 15.29 7.68 -8.68
CA PHE A 229 14.66 7.76 -7.36
C PHE A 229 15.37 8.75 -6.43
N SER A 230 16.69 8.90 -6.53
CA SER A 230 17.41 9.96 -5.80
C SER A 230 16.95 11.36 -6.24
N VAL A 231 16.80 11.59 -7.54
CA VAL A 231 16.27 12.86 -8.07
C VAL A 231 14.85 13.11 -7.58
N MET A 232 13.99 12.08 -7.57
CA MET A 232 12.62 12.19 -7.06
C MET A 232 12.60 12.56 -5.56
N ILE A 233 13.45 11.93 -4.73
CA ILE A 233 13.55 12.27 -3.31
C ILE A 233 13.98 13.73 -3.14
N VAL A 234 14.99 14.19 -3.88
CA VAL A 234 15.44 15.59 -3.83
C VAL A 234 14.31 16.55 -4.21
N LEU A 235 13.55 16.26 -5.26
CA LEU A 235 12.40 17.09 -5.66
C LEU A 235 11.30 17.15 -4.58
N VAL A 236 11.03 16.03 -3.91
CA VAL A 236 10.06 15.97 -2.80
C VAL A 236 10.57 16.78 -1.60
N LEU A 237 11.85 16.68 -1.27
CA LEU A 237 12.46 17.42 -0.16
C LEU A 237 12.50 18.94 -0.43
N LEU A 238 12.75 19.35 -1.68
CA LEU A 238 12.76 20.76 -2.08
C LEU A 238 11.36 21.39 -2.10
N SER A 239 10.32 20.60 -2.37
CA SER A 239 8.93 21.09 -2.39
C SER A 239 8.26 21.12 -1.01
N THR A 240 8.85 20.46 -0.01
CA THR A 240 8.27 20.36 1.33
C THR A 240 8.66 21.53 2.23
N LYS A 241 7.72 22.00 3.06
CA LYS A 241 8.00 22.96 4.12
C LYS A 241 8.75 22.26 5.27
N TRP A 242 9.91 22.80 5.63
CA TRP A 242 10.73 22.29 6.73
C TRP A 242 10.10 22.76 8.05
N LEU A 243 9.62 21.82 8.86
CA LEU A 243 9.05 22.12 10.16
C LEU A 243 10.13 21.89 11.22
N PRO A 244 10.61 22.94 11.93
CA PRO A 244 11.60 22.73 12.98
C PRO A 244 11.05 21.75 14.01
N ILE A 245 11.85 20.75 14.35
CA ILE A 245 11.54 19.77 15.40
C ILE A 245 11.49 20.54 16.72
N ILE A 246 10.33 20.54 17.39
CA ILE A 246 10.17 21.00 18.78
C ILE A 246 10.44 19.82 19.70
#